data_AF-A0A0N7GSJ4-F1
#
_entry.id   AF-A0A0N7GSJ4-F1
#
_cell.length_a   1.000
_cell.length_b   1.000
_cell.length_c   1.000
_cell.angle_alpha   90.00
_cell.angle_beta   90.00
_cell.angle_gamma   90.00
#
_symmetry.space_group_name_H-M   'P 1'
#
loop_
_entity.id
_entity.type
_entity.pdbx_description
1 polymer ?
#
loop_
_entity_poly.entity_id
_entity_poly.type
_entity_poly.pdbx_seq_one_letter_code
_entity_poly.pdbx_strand_id
1 'polypeptide(L)'
;MKPSIPVAARDLAARLRAEIVPELTGFRANNVAMGSAMIDMIAEEFDRAAARLFEENAAVRALLQRGGVAIATPAAPDLRVSALEAENDRLRAALIDLQAALEDRDDDEARALDADIWRELARSVERRRVASANF
;
A
#
# COMPACT_ATOMS: atom_id res chain seq x y z
N MET A 1 12.58 -1.62 -26.11
CA MET A 1 12.38 -0.56 -25.09
C MET A 1 11.00 -0.74 -24.51
N LYS A 2 10.84 -0.91 -23.19
CA LYS A 2 9.51 -0.97 -22.57
C LYS A 2 9.05 0.47 -22.29
N PRO A 3 7.87 0.91 -22.76
CA PRO A 3 7.37 2.24 -22.44
C PRO A 3 7.18 2.38 -20.93
N SER A 4 7.61 3.51 -20.37
CA SER A 4 7.42 3.80 -18.95
C SER A 4 5.99 4.28 -18.73
N ILE A 5 5.19 3.45 -18.05
CA ILE A 5 3.80 3.79 -17.72
C ILE A 5 3.72 5.04 -16.82
N PRO A 6 4.56 5.21 -15.79
CA PRO A 6 4.57 6.45 -15.01
C PRO A 6 4.82 7.70 -15.85
N VAL A 7 5.73 7.63 -16.83
CA VAL A 7 6.03 8.77 -17.72
C VAL A 7 4.83 9.07 -18.61
N ALA A 8 4.24 8.05 -19.24
CA ALA A 8 3.08 8.23 -20.12
C ALA A 8 1.85 8.77 -19.35
N ALA A 9 1.61 8.26 -18.14
CA ALA A 9 0.51 8.70 -17.29
C ALA A 9 0.68 10.18 -16.87
N ARG A 10 1.88 10.57 -16.41
CA ARG A 10 2.17 11.98 -16.05
C ARG A 10 2.05 12.93 -17.25
N ASP A 11 2.53 12.52 -18.42
CA ASP A 11 2.38 13.32 -19.64
C ASP A 11 0.90 13.53 -20.00
N LEU A 12 0.09 12.47 -19.92
CA LEU A 12 -1.35 12.57 -20.15
C LEU A 12 -2.04 13.48 -19.13
N ALA A 13 -1.74 13.33 -17.84
CA ALA A 13 -2.28 14.20 -16.79
C ALA A 13 -1.88 15.67 -16.98
N ALA A 14 -0.64 15.93 -17.40
CA ALA A 14 -0.16 17.27 -17.71
C ALA A 14 -0.94 17.90 -18.87
N ARG A 15 -1.13 17.18 -19.98
CA ARG A 15 -1.91 17.67 -21.14
C ARG A 15 -3.37 17.93 -20.78
N LEU A 16 -4.01 17.03 -20.04
CA LEU A 16 -5.40 17.24 -19.61
C LEU A 16 -5.53 18.53 -18.78
N ARG A 17 -4.61 18.80 -17.85
CA ARG A 17 -4.62 20.03 -17.03
C ARG A 17 -4.25 21.29 -17.82
N ALA A 18 -3.24 21.22 -18.67
CA ALA A 18 -2.66 22.39 -19.33
C ALA A 18 -3.42 22.78 -20.59
N GLU A 19 -3.97 21.82 -21.32
CA GLU A 19 -4.56 22.03 -22.65
C GLU A 19 -6.09 21.86 -22.64
N ILE A 20 -6.65 20.93 -21.84
CA ILE A 20 -8.08 20.58 -21.93
C ILE A 20 -8.92 21.29 -20.86
N VAL A 21 -8.48 21.31 -19.60
CA VAL A 21 -9.23 21.97 -18.51
C VAL A 21 -9.55 23.45 -18.82
N PRO A 22 -8.64 24.28 -19.38
CA PRO A 22 -8.94 25.68 -19.68
C PRO A 22 -10.07 25.89 -20.70
N GLU A 23 -10.31 24.92 -21.58
CA GLU A 23 -11.34 24.96 -22.62
C GLU A 23 -12.72 24.49 -22.10
N LEU A 24 -12.80 24.08 -20.83
CA LEU A 24 -14.01 23.57 -20.21
C LEU A 24 -14.52 24.51 -19.11
N THR A 25 -15.81 24.40 -18.80
CA THR A 25 -16.43 25.16 -17.69
C THR A 25 -17.29 24.27 -16.80
N GLY A 26 -17.51 24.74 -15.58
CA GLY A 26 -18.38 24.11 -14.59
C GLY A 26 -17.97 22.67 -14.24
N PHE A 27 -18.96 21.78 -14.14
CA PHE A 27 -18.78 20.39 -13.76
C PHE A 27 -17.79 19.62 -14.65
N ARG A 28 -17.74 19.92 -15.95
CA ARG A 28 -16.85 19.23 -16.89
C ARG A 28 -15.39 19.56 -16.63
N ALA A 29 -15.07 20.83 -16.38
CA ALA A 29 -13.72 21.25 -16.00
C ALA A 29 -13.27 20.56 -14.71
N ASN A 30 -14.15 20.51 -13.70
CA ASN A 30 -13.86 19.85 -12.43
C ASN A 30 -13.59 18.35 -12.59
N ASN A 31 -14.42 17.64 -13.36
CA ASN A 31 -14.23 16.21 -13.61
C ASN A 31 -12.90 15.90 -14.30
N VAL A 32 -12.51 16.69 -15.30
CA VAL A 32 -11.23 16.49 -16.01
C VAL A 32 -10.05 16.82 -15.12
N ALA A 33 -10.14 17.89 -14.32
CA ALA A 33 -9.10 18.23 -13.34
C ALA A 33 -8.90 17.11 -12.31
N MET A 34 -9.98 16.58 -11.75
CA MET A 34 -9.93 15.46 -10.81
C MET A 34 -9.39 14.18 -11.47
N GLY A 35 -9.85 13.86 -12.68
CA GLY A 35 -9.34 12.71 -13.44
C GLY A 35 -7.84 12.82 -13.73
N SER A 36 -7.35 14.03 -14.01
CA SER A 36 -5.92 14.28 -14.20
C SER A 36 -5.11 14.04 -12.93
N ALA A 37 -5.61 14.50 -11.78
CA ALA A 37 -4.99 14.25 -10.49
C ALA A 37 -4.98 12.74 -10.14
N MET A 38 -6.06 12.01 -10.47
CA MET A 38 -6.12 10.55 -10.30
C MET A 38 -5.07 9.84 -11.18
N ILE A 39 -4.84 10.30 -12.39
CA ILE A 39 -3.81 9.75 -13.29
C ILE A 39 -2.40 9.97 -12.71
N ASP A 40 -2.11 11.16 -12.14
CA ASP A 40 -0.85 11.41 -11.45
C ASP A 40 -0.66 10.45 -10.27
N MET A 41 -1.70 10.22 -9.47
CA MET A 41 -1.66 9.26 -8.36
C MET A 41 -1.40 7.82 -8.85
N ILE A 42 -2.05 7.41 -9.95
CA ILE A 42 -1.79 6.10 -10.57
C ILE A 42 -0.34 6.02 -11.03
N ALA A 43 0.23 7.08 -11.61
CA ALA A 43 1.61 7.11 -12.05
C ALA A 43 2.61 6.95 -10.89
N GLU A 44 2.30 7.51 -9.72
CA GLU A 44 3.12 7.36 -8.50
C GLU A 44 3.05 5.94 -7.91
N GLU A 45 1.88 5.32 -7.93
CA GLU A 45 1.68 4.00 -7.32
C GLU A 45 2.00 2.83 -8.27
N PHE A 46 2.01 3.04 -9.59
CA PHE A 46 2.11 1.97 -10.59
C PHE A 46 3.28 1.01 -10.34
N ASP A 47 4.48 1.54 -10.08
CA ASP A 47 5.67 0.72 -9.81
C ASP A 47 5.88 0.49 -8.30
N ARG A 48 5.37 1.37 -7.43
CA ARG A 48 5.59 1.29 -5.98
C ARG A 48 4.71 0.27 -5.28
N ALA A 49 3.49 0.04 -5.77
CA ALA A 49 2.49 -0.77 -5.09
C ALA A 49 2.96 -2.21 -4.82
N ALA A 50 3.50 -2.87 -5.85
CA ALA A 50 3.97 -4.26 -5.71
C ALA A 50 5.18 -4.37 -4.78
N ALA A 51 6.17 -3.48 -4.91
CA ALA A 51 7.35 -3.47 -4.04
C ALA A 51 6.96 -3.25 -2.57
N ARG A 52 6.10 -2.26 -2.31
CA ARG A 52 5.58 -1.96 -0.97
C ARG A 52 4.87 -3.15 -0.34
N LEU A 53 3.99 -3.81 -1.10
CA LEU A 53 3.25 -4.97 -0.60
C LEU A 53 4.18 -6.17 -0.36
N PHE A 54 5.17 -6.39 -1.22
CA PHE A 54 6.16 -7.43 -1.03
C PHE A 54 6.96 -7.25 0.27
N GLU A 55 7.49 -6.04 0.51
CA GLU A 55 8.21 -5.70 1.74
C GLU A 55 7.32 -5.87 2.98
N GLU A 56 6.09 -5.39 2.90
CA GLU A 56 5.13 -5.48 4.01
C GLU A 56 4.74 -6.93 4.33
N ASN A 57 4.43 -7.74 3.32
CA ASN A 57 4.10 -9.15 3.52
C ASN A 57 5.27 -9.92 4.16
N ALA A 58 6.50 -9.65 3.71
CA ALA A 58 7.69 -10.24 4.30
C ALA A 58 7.86 -9.84 5.79
N ALA A 59 7.67 -8.57 6.12
CA ALA A 59 7.77 -8.08 7.50
C ALA A 59 6.71 -8.70 8.41
N VAL A 60 5.44 -8.74 7.97
CA VAL A 60 4.35 -9.34 8.76
C VAL A 60 4.55 -10.84 8.94
N ARG A 61 5.01 -11.56 7.91
CA ARG A 61 5.38 -12.99 8.04
C ARG A 61 6.45 -13.20 9.11
N ALA A 62 7.48 -12.36 9.15
CA ALA A 62 8.54 -12.48 10.14
C ALA A 62 8.01 -12.26 11.58
N LEU A 63 7.09 -11.31 11.77
CA LEU A 63 6.44 -11.08 13.07
C LEU A 63 5.58 -12.27 13.49
N LEU A 64 4.77 -12.83 12.58
CA LEU A 64 3.95 -14.02 12.84
C LEU A 64 4.81 -15.23 13.21
N GLN A 65 5.92 -15.46 12.51
CA GLN A 65 6.87 -16.53 12.83
C GLN A 65 7.48 -16.37 14.22
N ARG A 66 7.88 -15.14 14.58
CA ARG A 66 8.40 -14.83 15.92
C ARG A 66 7.35 -15.06 17.01
N GLY A 67 6.08 -14.78 16.72
CA GLY A 67 4.96 -15.08 17.60
C GLY A 67 4.56 -16.56 17.66
N GLY A 68 5.27 -17.46 16.98
CA GLY A 68 4.95 -18.89 16.93
C GLY A 68 3.69 -19.22 16.14
N VAL A 69 3.15 -18.28 15.36
CA VAL A 69 1.95 -18.49 14.55
C VAL A 69 2.32 -19.28 13.30
N ALA A 70 1.73 -20.47 13.15
CA ALA A 70 1.87 -21.24 11.92
C ALA A 70 1.22 -20.47 10.75
N ILE A 71 2.04 -20.04 9.79
CA ILE A 71 1.53 -19.30 8.64
C ILE A 71 0.88 -20.27 7.66
N ALA A 72 -0.41 -20.54 7.86
CA ALA A 72 -1.24 -21.32 6.95
C ALA A 72 -1.48 -20.61 5.60
N THR A 73 -1.26 -19.30 5.56
CA THR A 73 -1.42 -18.48 4.36
C THR A 73 -0.30 -18.75 3.35
N PRO A 74 -0.59 -19.25 2.15
CA PRO A 74 0.42 -19.40 1.11
C PRO A 74 0.96 -18.04 0.69
N ALA A 75 2.24 -18.00 0.31
CA ALA A 75 2.83 -16.81 -0.29
C ALA A 75 2.11 -16.45 -1.59
N ALA A 76 2.08 -15.17 -1.96
CA ALA A 76 1.55 -14.76 -3.24
C ALA A 76 2.25 -15.55 -4.38
N PRO A 77 1.48 -16.11 -5.33
CA PRO A 77 2.05 -16.93 -6.39
C PRO A 77 2.86 -16.12 -7.41
N ASP A 78 2.67 -14.80 -7.45
CA ASP A 78 3.34 -13.88 -8.35
C ASP A 78 3.36 -12.45 -7.78
N LEU A 79 3.96 -11.53 -8.52
CA LEU A 79 4.14 -10.13 -8.13
C LEU A 79 2.96 -9.21 -8.53
N ARG A 80 1.81 -9.76 -8.93
CA ARG A 80 0.64 -8.93 -9.21
C ARG A 80 0.17 -8.28 -7.91
N VAL A 81 -0.13 -6.99 -7.96
CA VAL A 81 -0.62 -6.21 -6.82
C VAL A 81 -1.79 -6.91 -6.13
N SER A 82 -2.79 -7.38 -6.90
CA SER A 82 -3.95 -8.08 -6.34
C SER A 82 -3.61 -9.40 -5.64
N ALA A 83 -2.57 -10.12 -6.09
CA ALA A 83 -2.12 -11.34 -5.43
C ALA A 83 -1.39 -11.02 -4.11
N LEU A 84 -0.58 -9.97 -4.11
CA LEU A 84 0.13 -9.48 -2.93
C LEU A 84 -0.83 -8.86 -1.89
N GLU A 85 -1.88 -8.17 -2.32
CA GLU A 85 -2.96 -7.65 -1.45
C GLU A 85 -3.72 -8.78 -0.78
N ALA A 86 -4.14 -9.80 -1.56
CA ALA A 86 -4.84 -10.95 -1.00
C ALA A 86 -4.00 -11.73 0.03
N GLU A 87 -2.69 -11.76 -0.14
CA GLU A 87 -1.78 -12.26 0.89
C GLU A 87 -1.72 -11.32 2.10
N ASN A 88 -1.56 -10.01 1.88
CA ASN A 88 -1.48 -8.99 2.93
C ASN A 88 -2.71 -9.05 3.85
N ASP A 89 -3.91 -9.14 3.29
CA ASP A 89 -5.16 -9.20 4.04
C ASP A 89 -5.20 -10.41 4.99
N ARG A 90 -4.79 -11.58 4.49
CA ARG A 90 -4.73 -12.80 5.30
C ARG A 90 -3.66 -12.72 6.39
N LEU A 91 -2.50 -12.14 6.08
CA LEU A 91 -1.44 -11.93 7.07
C LEU A 91 -1.88 -10.94 8.15
N ARG A 92 -2.61 -9.88 7.79
CA ARG A 92 -3.15 -8.90 8.74
C ARG A 92 -4.22 -9.49 9.65
N ALA A 93 -5.09 -10.35 9.13
CA ALA A 93 -6.04 -11.09 9.97
C ALA A 93 -5.30 -11.92 11.03
N ALA A 94 -4.28 -12.69 10.63
CA ALA A 94 -3.47 -13.47 11.57
C ALA A 94 -2.68 -12.58 12.57
N LEU A 95 -2.28 -11.38 12.15
CA LEU A 95 -1.59 -10.42 13.01
C LEU A 95 -2.52 -9.88 14.11
N ILE A 96 -3.79 -9.65 13.78
CA ILE A 96 -4.82 -9.25 14.76
C ILE A 96 -5.00 -10.36 15.80
N ASP A 97 -5.13 -11.62 15.35
CA ASP A 97 -5.26 -12.76 16.26
C ASP A 97 -4.03 -12.91 17.17
N LEU A 98 -2.83 -12.69 16.63
CA LEU A 98 -1.59 -12.68 17.42
C LEU A 98 -1.62 -11.57 18.46
N GLN A 99 -1.95 -10.32 18.07
CA GLN A 99 -2.01 -9.21 19.03
C GLN A 99 -3.01 -9.49 20.16
N ALA A 100 -4.20 -10.00 19.84
CA ALA A 100 -5.17 -10.41 20.84
C ALA A 100 -4.61 -11.47 21.81
N ALA A 101 -3.87 -12.46 21.31
CA ALA A 101 -3.23 -13.47 22.17
C ALA A 101 -2.07 -12.90 23.03
N LEU A 102 -1.43 -11.82 22.59
CA LEU A 102 -0.38 -11.14 23.37
C LEU A 102 -0.97 -10.32 24.53
N GLU A 103 -2.21 -9.83 24.41
CA GLU A 103 -2.88 -9.08 25.49
C GLU A 103 -3.08 -9.93 26.76
N ASP A 104 -3.24 -11.25 26.60
CA ASP A 104 -3.38 -12.21 27.71
C ASP A 104 -2.04 -12.59 28.37
N ARG A 105 -0.91 -12.07 27.87
CA ARG A 105 0.45 -12.38 28.34
C ARG A 105 1.10 -11.18 29.00
N ASP A 106 1.68 -11.38 30.19
CA ASP A 106 2.36 -10.33 30.97
C ASP A 106 3.90 -10.50 31.02
N ASP A 107 4.46 -11.21 30.06
CA ASP A 107 5.90 -11.45 29.95
C ASP A 107 6.60 -10.41 29.04
N ASP A 108 7.92 -10.24 29.26
CA ASP A 108 8.72 -9.26 28.53
C ASP A 108 8.80 -9.55 27.02
N GLU A 109 8.71 -10.83 26.64
CA GLU A 109 8.73 -11.25 25.23
C GLU A 109 7.45 -10.81 24.53
N ALA A 110 6.28 -10.97 25.17
CA ALA A 110 5.00 -10.51 24.65
C ALA A 110 4.97 -8.99 24.44
N ARG A 111 5.44 -8.22 25.45
CA ARG A 111 5.55 -6.75 25.34
C ARG A 111 6.49 -6.32 24.21
N ALA A 112 7.64 -6.98 24.08
CA ALA A 112 8.61 -6.67 23.03
C ALA A 112 8.05 -6.97 21.63
N LEU A 113 7.34 -8.09 21.47
CA LEU A 113 6.72 -8.45 20.20
C LEU A 113 5.58 -7.50 19.82
N ASP A 114 4.69 -7.15 20.75
CA ASP A 114 3.62 -6.19 20.47
C ASP A 114 4.18 -4.81 20.06
N ALA A 115 5.23 -4.32 20.75
CA ALA A 115 5.91 -3.08 20.38
C ALA A 115 6.52 -3.13 18.96
N ASP A 116 7.05 -4.28 18.55
CA ASP A 116 7.55 -4.48 17.18
C ASP A 116 6.42 -4.52 16.15
N ILE A 117 5.26 -5.10 16.48
CA ILE A 117 4.07 -5.09 15.64
C ILE A 117 3.59 -3.65 15.41
N TRP A 118 3.45 -2.86 16.48
CA TRP A 118 3.09 -1.44 16.37
C TRP A 118 4.06 -0.63 15.52
N ARG A 119 5.37 -0.90 15.65
CA ARG A 119 6.39 -0.25 14.83
C ARG A 119 6.23 -0.58 13.36
N GLU A 120 5.90 -1.83 13.03
CA GLU A 120 5.68 -2.23 11.63
C GLU A 120 4.36 -1.66 11.07
N LEU A 121 3.30 -1.59 11.86
CA LEU A 121 2.05 -0.92 11.46
C LEU A 121 2.29 0.56 11.13
N ALA A 122 3.06 1.26 11.96
CA ALA A 122 3.45 2.64 11.70
C ALA A 122 4.28 2.78 10.39
N ARG A 123 5.24 1.87 10.17
CA ARG A 123 6.03 1.84 8.92
C ARG A 123 5.18 1.56 7.69
N SER A 124 4.18 0.68 7.79
CA SER A 124 3.25 0.38 6.69
C SER A 124 2.47 1.61 6.26
N VAL A 125 2.01 2.43 7.22
CA VAL A 125 1.35 3.71 6.93
C VAL A 125 2.32 4.66 6.22
N GLU A 126 3.56 4.79 6.69
CA GLU A 126 4.54 5.67 6.07
C GLU A 126 4.87 5.24 4.62
N ARG A 127 5.01 3.93 4.35
CA ARG A 127 5.22 3.43 2.98
C ARG A 127 4.09 3.77 2.01
N ARG A 128 2.86 3.92 2.53
CA ARG A 128 1.63 4.24 1.77
C ARG A 128 1.42 5.73 1.57
N ARG A 129 2.25 6.57 2.18
CA ARG A 129 2.13 8.01 2.03
C ARG A 129 2.30 8.38 0.55
N VAL A 130 1.27 9.00 -0.02
CA VAL A 130 1.27 9.53 -1.38
C VAL A 130 1.67 11.00 -1.31
N ALA A 131 2.55 11.45 -2.21
CA ALA A 131 3.05 12.83 -2.19
C ALA A 131 1.95 13.86 -2.49
N SER A 132 0.90 13.45 -3.22
CA SER A 132 -0.18 14.30 -3.71
C SER A 132 -1.37 14.47 -2.75
N ALA A 133 -1.36 13.86 -1.56
CA ALA A 133 -2.44 14.03 -0.57
C ALA A 133 -2.26 15.29 0.29
N ASN A 134 -2.14 16.46 -0.35
CA ASN A 134 -2.43 17.75 0.26
C ASN A 134 -3.61 18.33 -0.52
N PHE A 135 -4.83 18.01 -0.08
CA PHE A 135 -6.04 18.74 -0.50
C PHE A 135 -6.19 20.00 0.33
#